data_AF-F2JYG4-F1
#
_entry.id   AF-F2JYG4-F1
#
_cell.length_a   1.000
_cell.length_b   1.000
_cell.length_c   1.000
_cell.angle_alpha   90.00
_cell.angle_beta   90.00
_cell.angle_gamma   90.00
#
_symmetry.space_group_name_H-M   'P 1'
#
loop_
_entity.id
_entity.type
_entity.pdbx_description
1 polymer ?
#
loop_
_entity_poly.entity_id
_entity_poly.type
_entity_poly.pdbx_seq_one_letter_code
_entity_poly.pdbx_strand_id
1 'polypeptide(L)'
;MTYEFKKSLIIGSVMGLIFWLISYFEYFSILISLAMCVLFGPLTVWQIRKKPNSYALVISLTSGVFLIFSYGFKIGAIYTLGVLSVYGIMSVQFSIALENSYDNIRFIASKFKKRK
;
A
#
# COMPACT_ATOMS: atom_id res chain seq x y z
N MET A 1 17.66 -6.96 10.14
CA MET A 1 16.42 -6.45 9.51
C MET A 1 16.56 -4.96 9.25
N THR A 2 16.38 -4.52 8.00
CA THR A 2 16.34 -3.10 7.66
C THR A 2 15.12 -2.42 8.30
N TYR A 3 15.26 -1.16 8.73
CA TYR A 3 14.21 -0.39 9.41
C TYR A 3 12.90 -0.33 8.60
N GLU A 4 13.02 -0.17 7.28
CA GLU A 4 11.89 -0.17 6.34
C GLU A 4 11.14 -1.50 6.29
N PHE A 5 11.84 -2.63 6.42
CA PHE A 5 11.22 -3.95 6.44
C PHE A 5 10.36 -4.16 7.70
N LYS A 6 10.83 -3.65 8.85
CA LYS A 6 10.01 -3.67 10.07
C LYS A 6 8.75 -2.83 9.92
N LYS A 7 8.87 -1.64 9.32
CA LYS A 7 7.70 -0.80 9.02
C LYS A 7 6.72 -1.49 8.08
N SER A 8 7.20 -2.10 7.00
CA SER A 8 6.32 -2.79 6.05
C SER A 8 5.59 -3.96 6.71
N LEU A 9 6.26 -4.72 7.59
CA LEU A 9 5.58 -5.77 8.37
C LEU A 9 4.49 -5.19 9.28
N ILE A 10 4.76 -4.09 9.98
CA ILE A 10 3.78 -3.45 10.87
C ILE A 10 2.57 -2.95 10.06
N ILE A 11 2.80 -2.23 8.97
CA ILE A 11 1.74 -1.71 8.10
C ILE A 11 0.89 -2.84 7.53
N GLY A 12 1.54 -3.91 7.05
CA GLY A 12 0.84 -5.08 6.50
C GLY A 12 0.02 -5.84 7.53
N SER A 13 0.54 -6.01 8.75
CA SER A 13 -0.21 -6.61 9.86
C SER A 13 -1.39 -5.76 10.30
N VAL A 14 -1.24 -4.44 10.37
CA VAL A 14 -2.35 -3.52 10.68
C VAL A 14 -3.41 -3.58 9.59
N MET A 15 -3.02 -3.55 8.32
CA MET A 15 -3.94 -3.66 7.19
C MET A 15 -4.67 -5.01 7.19
N GLY A 16 -3.95 -6.10 7.46
CA GLY A 16 -4.52 -7.45 7.58
C GLY A 16 -5.52 -7.58 8.73
N LEU A 17 -5.22 -7.00 9.90
CA LEU A 17 -6.14 -6.94 11.03
C LEU A 17 -7.43 -6.17 10.68
N ILE A 18 -7.31 -5.07 9.95
CA ILE A 18 -8.48 -4.30 9.51
C ILE A 18 -9.33 -5.14 8.55
N PHE A 19 -8.72 -5.84 7.59
CA PHE A 19 -9.45 -6.75 6.70
C PHE A 19 -10.17 -7.87 7.45
N TRP A 20 -9.55 -8.41 8.50
CA TRP A 20 -10.17 -9.40 9.36
C TRP A 20 -11.37 -8.83 10.14
N LEU A 21 -11.27 -7.61 10.67
CA LEU A 21 -12.41 -6.96 11.34
C LEU A 21 -13.54 -6.64 10.35
N ILE A 22 -13.20 -6.26 9.13
CA ILE A 22 -14.16 -5.96 8.06
C ILE A 22 -14.87 -7.23 7.56
N SER A 23 -14.23 -8.41 7.66
CA SER A 23 -14.85 -9.67 7.19
C SER A 23 -16.11 -10.05 7.93
N TYR A 24 -16.32 -9.51 9.14
CA TYR A 24 -17.58 -9.67 9.86
C TYR A 24 -18.76 -8.96 9.18
N PHE A 25 -18.50 -8.00 8.30
CA PHE A 25 -19.52 -7.25 7.54
C PHE A 25 -19.61 -7.78 6.10
N GLU A 26 -20.25 -8.95 5.92
CA GLU A 26 -20.27 -9.71 4.66
C GLU A 26 -20.52 -8.86 3.39
N TYR A 27 -21.57 -8.05 3.38
CA TYR A 27 -22.02 -7.32 2.17
C TYR A 27 -21.12 -6.15 1.74
N PHE A 28 -20.47 -5.46 2.69
CA PHE A 28 -19.64 -4.27 2.40
C PHE A 28 -18.15 -4.56 2.46
N SER A 29 -17.77 -5.78 2.80
CA SER A 29 -16.39 -6.15 3.08
C SER A 29 -15.43 -5.92 1.91
N ILE A 30 -15.85 -6.27 0.68
CA ILE A 30 -15.10 -6.01 -0.57
C ILE A 30 -14.84 -4.52 -0.76
N LEU A 31 -15.89 -3.71 -0.64
CA LEU A 31 -15.85 -2.30 -1.00
C LEU A 31 -14.96 -1.54 -0.02
N ILE A 32 -15.07 -1.85 1.28
CA ILE A 32 -14.22 -1.28 2.31
C ILE A 32 -12.77 -1.77 2.14
N SER A 33 -12.55 -3.05 1.84
CA SER A 33 -11.18 -3.57 1.63
C SER A 33 -10.47 -2.89 0.45
N LEU A 34 -11.18 -2.67 -0.65
CA LEU A 34 -10.70 -1.92 -1.81
C LEU A 34 -10.39 -0.45 -1.46
N ALA A 35 -11.30 0.23 -0.76
CA ALA A 35 -11.07 1.60 -0.30
C ALA A 35 -9.84 1.70 0.61
N MET A 36 -9.66 0.73 1.50
CA MET A 36 -8.50 0.65 2.39
C MET A 36 -7.20 0.41 1.61
N CYS A 37 -7.19 -0.42 0.56
CA CYS A 37 -6.02 -0.56 -0.33
C CYS A 37 -5.63 0.77 -0.99
N VAL A 38 -6.62 1.54 -1.46
CA VAL A 38 -6.39 2.84 -2.09
C VAL A 38 -5.83 3.85 -1.10
N LEU A 39 -6.31 3.86 0.16
CA LEU A 39 -5.80 4.75 1.21
C LEU A 39 -4.41 4.34 1.74
N PHE A 40 -4.17 3.04 1.87
CA PHE A 40 -2.89 2.53 2.36
C PHE A 40 -1.77 2.65 1.34
N GLY A 41 -2.05 2.75 0.04
CA GLY A 41 -1.05 2.95 -1.03
C GLY A 41 -0.23 4.24 -0.86
N PRO A 42 -0.85 5.43 -0.77
CA PRO A 42 -0.16 6.68 -0.46
C PRO A 42 0.59 6.64 0.87
N LEU A 43 0.00 6.02 1.90
CA LEU A 43 0.63 5.90 3.22
C LEU A 43 1.93 5.10 3.15
N THR A 44 1.98 4.03 2.34
CA THR A 44 3.23 3.28 2.13
C THR A 44 4.29 4.09 1.46
N VAL A 45 3.95 4.75 0.34
CA VAL A 45 4.95 5.53 -0.40
C VAL A 45 5.45 6.71 0.42
N TRP A 46 4.61 7.27 1.30
CA TRP A 46 5.02 8.32 2.21
C TRP A 46 5.91 7.82 3.36
N GLN A 47 5.57 6.70 3.99
CA GLN A 47 6.31 6.18 5.14
C GLN A 47 7.61 5.46 4.75
N ILE A 48 7.64 4.83 3.57
CA ILE A 48 8.76 4.03 3.06
C ILE A 48 9.46 4.80 1.95
N ARG A 49 10.55 5.49 2.33
CA ARG A 49 11.30 6.33 1.38
C ARG A 49 12.16 5.56 0.39
N LYS A 50 12.57 4.33 0.73
CA LYS A 50 13.44 3.51 -0.11
C LYS A 50 12.66 2.38 -0.76
N LYS A 51 12.62 2.36 -2.09
CA LYS A 51 11.99 1.31 -2.91
C LYS A 51 10.58 0.90 -2.40
N PRO A 52 9.64 1.85 -2.27
CA PRO A 52 8.27 1.59 -1.78
C PRO A 52 7.55 0.46 -2.54
N ASN A 53 7.80 0.32 -3.84
CA ASN A 53 7.26 -0.78 -4.66
C ASN A 53 7.64 -2.18 -4.11
N SER A 54 8.92 -2.40 -3.77
CA SER A 54 9.37 -3.70 -3.24
C SER A 54 8.76 -4.02 -1.87
N TYR A 55 8.54 -3.00 -1.03
CA TYR A 55 7.92 -3.17 0.29
C TYR A 55 6.40 -3.28 0.22
N ALA A 56 5.76 -2.79 -0.84
CA ALA A 56 4.33 -2.99 -1.06
C ALA A 56 3.97 -4.46 -1.30
N LEU A 57 4.87 -5.24 -1.92
CA LEU A 57 4.72 -6.69 -2.03
C LEU A 57 4.69 -7.34 -0.63
N VAL A 58 5.60 -6.95 0.26
CA VAL A 58 5.69 -7.48 1.63
C VAL A 58 4.41 -7.18 2.41
N ILE A 59 3.87 -5.97 2.27
CA ILE A 59 2.62 -5.54 2.90
C ILE A 59 1.43 -6.33 2.36
N SER A 60 1.38 -6.53 1.05
CA SER A 60 0.33 -7.31 0.40
C SER A 60 0.36 -8.77 0.87
N LEU A 61 1.53 -9.40 0.90
CA LEU A 61 1.70 -10.78 1.35
C LEU A 61 1.33 -10.95 2.83
N THR A 62 1.80 -10.05 3.69
CA THR A 62 1.47 -10.10 5.12
C THR A 62 -0.02 -9.90 5.36
N SER A 63 -0.65 -8.93 4.70
CA SER A 63 -2.11 -8.73 4.78
C SER A 63 -2.91 -9.91 4.20
N GLY A 64 -2.39 -10.56 3.16
CA GLY A 64 -2.99 -11.74 2.52
C GLY A 64 -3.12 -12.93 3.45
N VAL A 65 -2.16 -13.12 4.37
CA VAL A 65 -2.27 -14.17 5.41
C VAL A 65 -3.53 -13.97 6.23
N PHE A 66 -3.81 -12.75 6.69
CA PHE A 66 -5.02 -12.44 7.46
C PHE A 66 -6.30 -12.64 6.63
N LEU A 67 -6.30 -12.29 5.34
CA LEU A 67 -7.44 -12.52 4.45
C LEU A 67 -7.74 -14.02 4.26
N ILE A 68 -6.70 -14.84 4.10
CA ILE A 68 -6.82 -16.29 4.00
C ILE A 68 -7.39 -16.88 5.30
N PHE A 69 -6.94 -16.40 6.45
CA PHE A 69 -7.51 -16.81 7.75
C PHE A 69 -8.96 -16.37 7.93
N SER A 70 -9.34 -15.21 7.40
CA SER A 70 -10.67 -14.62 7.61
C SER A 70 -11.75 -15.25 6.73
N TYR A 71 -11.45 -15.48 5.44
CA TYR A 71 -12.43 -15.95 4.44
C TYR A 71 -12.22 -17.41 4.03
N GLY A 72 -11.22 -18.09 4.59
CA GLY A 72 -10.78 -19.41 4.18
C GLY A 72 -9.93 -19.40 2.90
N PHE A 73 -9.29 -20.54 2.60
CA PHE A 73 -8.26 -20.61 1.56
C PHE A 73 -8.74 -20.23 0.15
N LYS A 74 -9.89 -20.76 -0.29
CA LYS A 74 -10.39 -20.52 -1.66
C LYS A 74 -10.76 -19.06 -1.90
N ILE A 75 -11.56 -18.49 -1.01
CA ILE A 75 -12.08 -17.14 -1.16
C ILE A 75 -10.98 -16.13 -0.79
N GLY A 76 -10.28 -16.35 0.32
CA GLY A 76 -9.18 -15.49 0.77
C GLY A 76 -8.00 -15.40 -0.20
N ALA A 77 -7.70 -16.46 -0.97
CA ALA A 77 -6.68 -16.40 -2.02
C ALA A 77 -7.09 -15.46 -3.17
N ILE A 78 -8.37 -15.47 -3.57
CA ILE A 78 -8.92 -14.56 -4.59
C ILE A 78 -8.84 -13.11 -4.09
N TYR A 79 -9.22 -12.86 -2.83
CA TYR A 79 -9.07 -11.54 -2.22
C TYR A 79 -7.63 -11.08 -2.17
N THR A 80 -6.71 -11.97 -1.82
CA THR A 80 -5.28 -11.66 -1.76
C THR A 80 -4.74 -11.29 -3.14
N LEU A 81 -5.17 -11.97 -4.20
CA LEU A 81 -4.81 -11.62 -5.59
C LEU A 81 -5.39 -10.25 -5.99
N GLY A 82 -6.63 -9.95 -5.60
CA GLY A 82 -7.25 -8.64 -5.79
C GLY A 82 -6.49 -7.53 -5.08
N VAL A 83 -6.12 -7.74 -3.82
CA VAL A 83 -5.31 -6.80 -3.05
C VAL A 83 -3.93 -6.64 -3.68
N LEU A 84 -3.25 -7.73 -4.05
CA LEU A 84 -1.92 -7.69 -4.65
C LEU A 84 -1.90 -6.91 -5.97
N SER A 85 -2.92 -7.12 -6.81
CA SER A 85 -3.03 -6.42 -8.10
C SER A 85 -3.32 -4.93 -7.91
N VAL A 86 -4.37 -4.57 -7.17
CA VAL A 86 -4.75 -3.17 -6.96
C VAL A 86 -3.70 -2.43 -6.16
N TYR A 87 -3.25 -2.97 -5.03
CA TYR A 87 -2.24 -2.35 -4.18
C TYR A 87 -0.89 -2.26 -4.87
N GLY A 88 -0.51 -3.28 -5.64
CA GLY A 88 0.71 -3.28 -6.44
C GLY A 88 0.71 -2.20 -7.50
N ILE A 89 -0.37 -2.10 -8.30
CA ILE A 89 -0.52 -1.05 -9.32
C ILE A 89 -0.48 0.33 -8.67
N MET A 90 -1.27 0.55 -7.62
CA MET A 90 -1.33 1.85 -6.94
C MET A 90 0.01 2.24 -6.34
N SER A 91 0.75 1.30 -5.73
CA SER A 91 2.07 1.56 -5.17
C SER A 91 3.08 2.01 -6.25
N VAL A 92 3.09 1.37 -7.42
CA VAL A 92 3.94 1.76 -8.55
C VAL A 92 3.55 3.16 -9.04
N GLN A 93 2.27 3.40 -9.30
CA GLN A 93 1.78 4.68 -9.81
C GLN A 93 2.08 5.83 -8.84
N PHE A 94 1.86 5.62 -7.53
CA PHE A 94 2.16 6.64 -6.52
C PHE A 94 3.66 6.88 -6.34
N SER A 95 4.49 5.84 -6.48
CA SER A 95 5.96 5.99 -6.42
C SER A 95 6.46 6.89 -7.55
N ILE A 96 5.99 6.65 -8.78
CA ILE A 96 6.33 7.45 -9.95
C ILE A 96 5.80 8.89 -9.80
N ALA A 97 4.56 9.06 -9.31
CA ALA A 97 3.97 10.37 -9.09
C ALA A 97 4.75 11.21 -8.06
N LEU A 98 5.24 10.58 -6.99
CA LEU A 98 6.06 11.25 -5.97
C LEU A 98 7.42 11.69 -6.51
N GLU A 99 8.08 10.84 -7.30
CA GLU A 99 9.35 11.17 -7.93
C GLU A 99 9.20 12.34 -8.92
N ASN A 100 8.20 12.28 -9.80
CA ASN A 100 7.89 13.36 -10.74
C ASN A 100 7.51 14.68 -10.05
N SER A 101 6.76 14.61 -8.95
CA SER A 101 6.38 15.79 -8.18
C SER A 101 7.59 16.43 -7.49
N TYR A 102 8.48 15.62 -6.92
CA TYR A 102 9.73 16.08 -6.31
C TYR A 102 10.62 16.82 -7.31
N ASP A 103 10.79 16.25 -8.51
CA ASP A 103 11.58 16.88 -9.58
C ASP A 103 10.95 18.17 -10.09
N ASN A 104 9.62 18.21 -10.23
CA ASN A 104 8.91 19.43 -10.59
C ASN A 104 9.08 20.54 -9.54
N ILE A 105 8.96 20.22 -8.25
CA ILE A 105 9.16 21.20 -7.17
C ILE A 105 10.60 21.69 -7.17
N ARG A 106 11.59 20.80 -7.33
CA ARG A 106 13.00 21.16 -7.43
C ARG A 106 13.27 22.07 -8.62
N PHE A 107 12.67 21.77 -9.78
CA PHE A 107 12.78 22.60 -10.97
C PHE A 107 12.21 24.00 -10.72
N ILE A 108 11.00 24.11 -10.18
CA ILE A 108 10.37 25.38 -9.84
C ILE A 108 11.24 26.16 -8.84
N ALA A 109 11.67 25.52 -7.75
CA ALA A 109 12.53 26.14 -6.74
C ALA A 109 13.85 26.65 -7.35
N SER A 110 14.47 25.88 -8.25
CA SER A 110 15.71 26.29 -8.94
C SER A 110 15.48 27.46 -9.90
N LYS A 111 14.32 27.52 -10.56
CA LYS A 111 13.92 28.59 -11.48
C LYS A 111 13.66 29.91 -10.74
N PHE A 112 13.05 29.84 -9.55
CA PHE A 112 12.89 30.99 -8.66
C PHE A 112 14.22 31.44 -8.05
N LYS A 113 15.11 30.50 -7.70
CA LYS A 113 16.43 30.83 -7.13
C LYS A 113 17.38 31.48 -8.14
N LYS A 114 17.26 31.18 -9.44
CA LYS A 114 18.01 31.83 -10.54
C LYS A 114 17.45 33.20 -10.98
N ARG A 115 16.30 33.63 -10.44
CA ARG A 115 15.71 34.96 -10.71
C ARG A 115 16.03 36.01 -9.63
N LYS A 116 16.75 35.62 -8.58
CA LYS A 116 17.43 36.53 -7.64
C LYS A 116 18.89 36.65 -8.04
#